data_AF-A0A915ZT29-F1
#
_entry.id   AF-A0A915ZT29-F1
#
_cell.length_a   1.000
_cell.length_b   1.000
_cell.length_c   1.000
_cell.angle_alpha   90.00
_cell.angle_beta   90.00
_cell.angle_gamma   90.00
#
_symmetry.space_group_name_H-M   'P 1'
#
loop_
_entity.id
_entity.type
_entity.pdbx_description
1 polymer ?
#
loop_
_entity_poly.entity_id
_entity_poly.type
_entity_poly.pdbx_seq_one_letter_code
_entity_poly.pdbx_strand_id
1 'polypeptide(L)'
;MSVRLWCLVRGSGSENVFYVTIDKGNFIIDLKDAIKGKIRNEFSNVDANRLILWRVNIDQTQIMSAHIDDMLNDKNKLVIPGLTIEEAFGDIKGVNVRVIVEAIFSREPTGLVHIFVDNSNIEIEGKKLISALESVYENQLNIDYGRLLKTLLNGRQIGDDPVIVGSRPPPNDSIWRKIEDFGYRVSVFDKNYAFQEKEVDNELGLSISDAIQEHKRPGIIVLVAGDGDYRPALTRALLRDWIVEIWFWDHAMSQRLKWINVPYRSDLQTRVMYLDSYYTHFIYACGRENAWRKKYLEINGDAVGTWGNEQVMEFYANSNMFCWWNKPDGRSFYMYFDNLEQWKEAKCWVKKMYPGVLELQKGKYYQSLLFS
;
A
#
# COMPACT_ATOMS: atom_id res chain seq x y z
N MET A 1 24.42 32.16 -32.27
CA MET A 1 25.75 31.63 -31.91
C MET A 1 25.56 30.83 -30.66
N SER A 2 25.88 29.53 -30.70
CA SER A 2 25.62 28.63 -29.59
C SER A 2 26.76 28.63 -28.57
N VAL A 3 26.41 28.42 -27.32
CA VAL A 3 27.34 28.35 -26.19
C VAL A 3 27.17 27.02 -25.47
N ARG A 4 28.25 26.54 -24.82
CA ARG A 4 28.20 25.41 -23.91
C ARG A 4 28.10 25.93 -22.49
N LEU A 5 27.00 25.62 -21.83
CA LEU A 5 26.80 25.89 -20.41
C LEU A 5 27.04 24.61 -19.63
N TRP A 6 27.98 24.66 -18.70
CA TRP A 6 28.23 23.57 -17.76
C TRP A 6 27.27 23.67 -16.58
N CYS A 7 26.64 22.56 -16.25
CA CYS A 7 25.57 22.43 -15.29
C CYS A 7 25.91 21.34 -14.26
N LEU A 8 25.37 21.49 -13.06
CA LEU A 8 25.46 20.49 -11.99
C LEU A 8 24.10 20.41 -11.28
N VAL A 9 23.65 19.19 -10.98
CA VAL A 9 22.48 18.99 -10.12
C VAL A 9 22.88 19.25 -8.67
N ARG A 10 22.07 20.03 -7.95
CA ARG A 10 22.33 20.38 -6.54
C ARG A 10 22.46 19.10 -5.71
N GLY A 11 23.55 18.97 -4.95
CA GLY A 11 23.85 17.80 -4.12
C GLY A 11 24.66 16.71 -4.83
N SER A 12 24.92 16.84 -6.13
CA SER A 12 25.76 15.91 -6.88
C SER A 12 27.25 16.28 -6.83
N GLY A 13 28.13 15.29 -6.92
CA GLY A 13 29.59 15.48 -7.00
C GLY A 13 30.06 16.01 -8.37
N SER A 14 31.34 16.42 -8.45
CA SER A 14 31.95 16.98 -9.66
C SER A 14 31.97 16.03 -10.84
N GLU A 15 31.95 14.72 -10.59
CA GLU A 15 31.86 13.66 -11.58
C GLU A 15 30.54 13.67 -12.38
N ASN A 16 29.51 14.33 -11.85
CA ASN A 16 28.19 14.44 -12.48
C ASN A 16 27.97 15.76 -13.21
N VAL A 17 29.02 16.57 -13.39
CA VAL A 17 28.94 17.81 -14.18
C VAL A 17 28.67 17.47 -15.65
N PHE A 18 27.68 18.13 -16.25
CA PHE A 18 27.31 17.94 -17.66
C PHE A 18 27.24 19.28 -18.37
N TYR A 19 27.13 19.27 -19.69
CA TYR A 19 26.88 20.50 -20.45
C TYR A 19 25.66 20.40 -21.36
N VAL A 20 25.04 21.55 -21.58
CA VAL A 20 24.02 21.76 -22.61
C VAL A 20 24.54 22.75 -23.65
N THR A 21 24.17 22.54 -24.91
CA THR A 21 24.46 23.49 -26.00
C THR A 21 23.18 24.26 -26.29
N ILE A 22 23.23 25.58 -26.22
CA ILE A 22 22.07 26.46 -26.37
C ILE A 22 22.47 27.76 -27.08
N ASP A 23 21.58 28.38 -27.85
CA ASP A 23 21.88 29.66 -28.50
C ASP A 23 21.84 30.82 -27.52
N LYS A 24 22.76 31.78 -27.70
CA LYS A 24 22.84 33.00 -26.89
C LYS A 24 21.52 33.79 -26.84
N GLY A 25 20.77 33.77 -27.94
CA GLY A 25 19.46 34.44 -28.06
C GLY A 25 18.28 33.62 -27.53
N ASN A 26 18.49 32.38 -27.09
CA ASN A 26 17.43 31.63 -26.41
C ASN A 26 17.18 32.20 -25.02
N PHE A 27 16.04 31.83 -24.45
CA PHE A 27 15.59 32.28 -23.15
C PHE A 27 15.93 31.26 -22.05
N ILE A 28 15.84 31.69 -20.78
CA ILE A 28 15.99 30.79 -19.63
C ILE A 28 14.99 29.62 -19.66
N ILE A 29 13.78 29.80 -20.20
CA ILE A 29 12.83 28.68 -20.36
C ILE A 29 13.36 27.60 -21.31
N ASP A 30 13.98 27.99 -22.43
CA ASP A 30 14.60 27.05 -23.37
C ASP A 30 15.78 26.32 -22.73
N LEU A 31 16.52 26.98 -21.83
CA LEU A 31 17.59 26.36 -21.05
C LEU A 31 17.05 25.25 -20.14
N LYS A 32 15.91 25.47 -19.50
CA LYS A 32 15.26 24.45 -18.66
C LYS A 32 14.88 23.23 -19.51
N ASP A 33 14.33 23.44 -20.70
CA ASP A 33 14.00 22.36 -21.63
C ASP A 33 15.24 21.60 -22.11
N ALA A 34 16.31 22.33 -22.46
CA ALA A 34 17.58 21.73 -22.88
C ALA A 34 18.22 20.87 -21.76
N ILE A 35 18.18 21.36 -20.52
CA ILE A 35 18.66 20.62 -19.34
C ILE A 35 17.83 19.35 -19.14
N LYS A 36 16.49 19.45 -19.08
CA LYS A 36 15.62 18.29 -18.95
C LYS A 36 15.85 17.27 -20.08
N GLY A 37 16.01 17.76 -21.31
CA GLY A 37 16.29 16.94 -22.48
C GLY A 37 17.62 16.18 -22.41
N LYS A 38 18.60 16.70 -21.65
CA LYS A 38 19.94 16.10 -21.45
C LYS A 38 19.95 15.05 -20.33
N ILE A 39 19.27 15.30 -19.22
CA ILE A 39 19.19 14.41 -18.04
C ILE A 39 17.78 13.83 -17.87
N ARG A 40 17.26 13.25 -18.95
CA ARG A 40 15.87 12.74 -19.04
C ARG A 40 15.52 11.74 -17.93
N ASN A 41 16.46 10.87 -17.57
CA ASN A 41 16.22 9.86 -16.55
C ASN A 41 16.15 10.45 -15.15
N GLU A 42 16.87 11.54 -14.87
CA GLU A 42 16.87 12.16 -13.55
C GLU A 42 15.58 12.97 -13.34
N PHE A 43 15.17 13.72 -14.36
CA PHE A 43 14.00 14.62 -14.33
C PHE A 43 12.78 14.12 -15.14
N SER A 44 12.65 12.81 -15.34
CA SER A 44 11.58 12.21 -16.17
C SER A 44 10.17 12.68 -15.81
N ASN A 45 9.93 12.94 -14.52
CA ASN A 45 8.63 13.26 -13.95
C ASN A 45 8.51 14.74 -13.52
N VAL A 46 9.43 15.60 -13.97
CA VAL A 46 9.48 17.02 -13.61
C VAL A 46 9.31 17.85 -14.87
N ASP A 47 8.30 18.70 -14.93
CA ASP A 47 8.16 19.66 -16.03
C ASP A 47 9.34 20.62 -16.02
N ALA A 48 9.89 20.93 -17.19
CA ALA A 48 11.08 21.76 -17.30
C ALA A 48 10.91 23.10 -16.59
N ASN A 49 9.72 23.71 -16.68
CA ASN A 49 9.38 24.96 -16.00
C ASN A 49 9.52 24.92 -14.46
N ARG A 50 9.46 23.72 -13.84
CA ARG A 50 9.62 23.49 -12.39
C ARG A 50 11.08 23.35 -11.95
N LEU A 51 12.03 23.31 -12.88
CA LEU A 51 13.45 23.38 -12.55
C LEU A 51 13.76 24.76 -11.97
N ILE A 52 14.43 24.78 -10.82
CA ILE A 52 15.07 25.98 -10.30
C ILE A 52 16.51 25.99 -10.83
N LEU A 53 16.89 27.12 -11.41
CA LEU A 53 18.24 27.34 -11.91
C LEU A 53 18.89 28.48 -11.12
N TRP A 54 20.14 28.30 -10.70
CA TRP A 54 20.98 29.37 -10.17
C TRP A 54 22.17 29.62 -11.08
N ARG A 55 22.47 30.89 -11.32
CA ARG A 55 23.67 31.34 -12.00
C ARG A 55 24.85 31.30 -11.05
N VAL A 56 25.87 30.54 -11.40
CA VAL A 56 27.10 30.42 -10.63
C VAL A 56 28.33 30.56 -11.53
N ASN A 57 29.52 30.54 -10.93
CA ASN A 57 30.78 30.44 -11.65
C ASN A 57 31.77 29.69 -10.77
N ILE A 58 31.70 28.36 -10.80
CA ILE A 58 32.46 27.48 -9.91
C ILE A 58 33.43 26.66 -10.75
N ASP A 59 34.71 26.67 -10.37
CA ASP A 59 35.70 25.74 -10.92
C ASP A 59 35.29 24.31 -10.55
N GLN A 60 35.31 23.40 -11.52
CA GLN A 60 34.91 22.00 -11.30
C GLN A 60 35.77 21.30 -10.24
N THR A 61 37.03 21.71 -10.08
CA THR A 61 37.95 21.16 -9.06
C THR A 61 37.59 21.58 -7.64
N GLN A 62 36.81 22.66 -7.48
CA GLN A 62 36.45 23.24 -6.18
C GLN A 62 35.07 22.79 -5.70
N ILE A 63 34.31 22.03 -6.49
CA ILE A 63 32.96 21.56 -6.16
C ILE A 63 32.93 20.77 -4.84
N MET A 64 33.92 19.91 -4.59
CA MET A 64 33.97 19.09 -3.36
C MET A 64 34.30 19.91 -2.10
N SER A 65 34.95 21.07 -2.26
CA SER A 65 35.36 21.95 -1.16
C SER A 65 34.46 23.17 -0.98
N ALA A 66 33.59 23.45 -1.96
CA ALA A 66 32.71 24.60 -1.93
C ALA A 66 31.45 24.28 -1.10
N HIS A 67 31.11 25.14 -0.14
CA HIS A 67 29.77 25.20 0.42
C HIS A 67 28.81 25.76 -0.63
N ILE A 68 28.46 24.96 -1.64
CA ILE A 68 27.62 25.39 -2.77
C ILE A 68 26.34 26.04 -2.26
N ASP A 69 25.74 25.50 -1.21
CA ASP A 69 24.51 26.01 -0.60
C ASP A 69 24.65 27.46 -0.09
N ASP A 70 25.81 27.87 0.42
CA ASP A 70 26.04 29.25 0.88
C ASP A 70 26.02 30.26 -0.28
N MET A 71 26.31 29.78 -1.49
CA MET A 71 26.31 30.60 -2.70
C MET A 71 24.91 30.70 -3.34
N LEU A 72 23.96 29.83 -3.01
CA LEU A 72 22.63 29.81 -3.60
C LEU A 72 21.69 30.75 -2.83
N ASN A 73 21.37 31.90 -3.42
CA ASN A 73 20.48 32.90 -2.84
C ASN A 73 19.58 33.56 -3.89
N ASP A 74 18.67 34.43 -3.47
CA ASP A 74 17.71 35.04 -4.40
C ASP A 74 18.36 35.92 -5.47
N LYS A 75 19.59 36.43 -5.25
CA LYS A 75 20.28 37.29 -6.21
C LYS A 75 20.84 36.53 -7.40
N ASN A 76 21.14 35.25 -7.25
CA ASN A 76 21.68 34.43 -8.33
C ASN A 76 20.68 33.43 -8.90
N LYS A 77 19.45 33.40 -8.38
CA LYS A 77 18.36 32.61 -8.92
C LYS A 77 17.87 33.17 -10.26
N LEU A 78 17.78 32.33 -11.28
CA LEU A 78 17.31 32.70 -12.62
C LEU A 78 15.77 32.66 -12.67
N VAL A 79 15.15 33.71 -12.13
CA VAL A 79 13.69 33.79 -11.94
C VAL A 79 12.93 34.31 -13.16
N ILE A 80 13.57 35.06 -14.07
CA ILE A 80 12.93 35.67 -15.25
C ILE A 80 13.03 34.69 -16.42
N PRO A 81 11.92 34.03 -16.85
CA PRO A 81 11.99 33.00 -17.89
C PRO A 81 12.37 33.54 -19.27
N GLY A 82 12.01 34.80 -19.56
CA GLY A 82 12.30 35.48 -20.82
C GLY A 82 13.63 36.22 -20.86
N LEU A 83 14.50 36.05 -19.86
CA LEU A 83 15.86 36.58 -19.90
C LEU A 83 16.67 35.75 -20.90
N THR A 84 17.43 36.39 -21.79
CA THR A 84 18.23 35.65 -22.77
C THR A 84 19.47 35.02 -22.12
N ILE A 85 20.04 33.98 -22.74
CA ILE A 85 21.29 33.37 -22.28
C ILE A 85 22.44 34.39 -22.27
N GLU A 86 22.50 35.26 -23.27
CA GLU A 86 23.50 36.32 -23.34
C GLU A 86 23.38 37.33 -22.19
N GLU A 87 22.17 37.80 -21.88
CA GLU A 87 21.95 38.70 -20.74
C GLU A 87 22.22 38.03 -19.39
N ALA A 88 21.87 36.74 -19.27
CA ALA A 88 22.00 36.01 -18.01
C ALA A 88 23.46 35.71 -17.66
N PHE A 89 24.27 35.28 -18.64
CA PHE A 89 25.61 34.73 -18.39
C PHE A 89 26.76 35.55 -18.99
N GLY A 90 26.48 36.48 -19.90
CA GLY A 90 27.49 37.29 -20.58
C GLY A 90 28.50 36.44 -21.35
N ASP A 91 29.79 36.73 -21.16
CA ASP A 91 30.89 36.00 -21.79
C ASP A 91 31.15 34.65 -21.11
N ILE A 92 30.67 33.59 -21.75
CA ILE A 92 30.88 32.21 -21.31
C ILE A 92 32.19 31.68 -21.89
N LYS A 93 33.21 31.55 -21.03
CA LYS A 93 34.48 30.89 -21.35
C LYS A 93 34.84 29.84 -20.28
N GLY A 94 35.61 28.84 -20.70
CA GLY A 94 36.14 27.78 -19.84
C GLY A 94 35.15 26.65 -19.55
N VAL A 95 35.47 25.88 -18.50
CA VAL A 95 34.71 24.68 -18.09
C VAL A 95 34.00 24.85 -16.74
N ASN A 96 34.03 26.05 -16.16
CA ASN A 96 33.38 26.32 -14.88
C ASN A 96 31.89 26.03 -14.96
N VAL A 97 31.34 25.43 -13.89
CA VAL A 97 29.90 25.28 -13.73
C VAL A 97 29.27 26.66 -13.69
N ARG A 98 28.31 26.87 -14.59
CA ARG A 98 27.57 28.13 -14.73
C ARG A 98 26.15 28.04 -14.19
N VAL A 99 25.61 26.82 -14.09
CA VAL A 99 24.23 26.59 -13.67
C VAL A 99 24.19 25.48 -12.61
N ILE A 100 23.66 25.79 -11.44
CA ILE A 100 23.17 24.76 -10.51
C ILE A 100 21.68 24.53 -10.81
N VAL A 101 21.29 23.26 -10.87
CA VAL A 101 19.93 22.83 -11.17
C VAL A 101 19.34 22.10 -9.97
N GLU A 102 18.15 22.50 -9.54
CA GLU A 102 17.35 21.75 -8.57
C GLU A 102 15.99 21.47 -9.17
N ALA A 103 15.56 20.22 -9.13
CA ALA A 103 14.21 19.85 -9.48
C ALA A 103 13.32 19.92 -8.23
N ILE A 104 12.26 20.73 -8.27
CA ILE A 104 11.18 20.61 -7.30
C ILE A 104 10.29 19.46 -7.76
N PHE A 105 10.52 18.26 -7.20
CA PHE A 105 9.53 17.20 -7.29
C PHE A 105 8.22 17.69 -6.67
N SER A 106 7.09 17.39 -7.30
CA SER A 106 5.81 17.56 -6.63
C SER A 106 5.81 16.66 -5.40
N ARG A 107 5.97 17.26 -4.22
CA ARG A 107 5.81 16.57 -2.93
C ARG A 107 4.35 16.18 -2.67
N GLU A 108 3.42 16.66 -3.49
CA GLU A 108 2.04 16.23 -3.40
C GLU A 108 1.94 14.73 -3.70
N PRO A 109 1.44 13.94 -2.72
CA PRO A 109 1.29 12.51 -2.87
C PRO A 109 0.45 12.19 -4.10
N THR A 110 0.82 11.14 -4.83
CA THR A 110 0.10 10.67 -6.01
C THR A 110 -1.31 10.17 -5.68
N GLY A 111 -1.57 9.86 -4.41
CA GLY A 111 -2.79 9.18 -3.96
C GLY A 111 -2.80 7.68 -4.23
N LEU A 112 -1.76 7.15 -4.88
CA LEU A 112 -1.60 5.72 -5.15
C LEU A 112 -1.24 4.97 -3.86
N VAL A 113 -1.83 3.80 -3.67
CA VAL A 113 -1.67 2.99 -2.45
C VAL A 113 -0.70 1.83 -2.69
N HIS A 114 0.28 1.68 -1.81
CA HIS A 114 1.26 0.59 -1.81
C HIS A 114 1.07 -0.23 -0.53
N ILE A 115 0.72 -1.51 -0.67
CA ILE A 115 0.25 -2.35 0.44
C ILE A 115 1.32 -3.38 0.82
N PHE A 116 1.64 -3.43 2.11
CA PHE A 116 2.64 -4.32 2.70
C PHE A 116 2.03 -5.07 3.88
N VAL A 117 1.91 -6.39 3.78
CA VAL A 117 1.22 -7.23 4.76
C VAL A 117 2.20 -8.20 5.42
N ASP A 118 2.30 -8.12 6.75
CA ASP A 118 2.92 -9.17 7.57
C ASP A 118 1.86 -10.22 7.91
N ASN A 119 1.70 -11.21 7.04
CA ASN A 119 0.57 -12.12 7.11
C ASN A 119 0.55 -12.96 8.39
N SER A 120 1.71 -13.44 8.83
CA SER A 120 1.77 -14.20 10.07
C SER A 120 1.33 -13.35 11.26
N ASN A 121 1.71 -12.07 11.30
CA ASN A 121 1.33 -11.17 12.36
C ASN A 121 -0.18 -10.85 12.35
N ILE A 122 -0.79 -10.62 11.17
CA ILE A 122 -2.25 -10.40 11.09
C ILE A 122 -3.04 -11.65 11.50
N GLU A 123 -2.58 -12.82 11.07
CA GLU A 123 -3.31 -14.08 11.21
C GLU A 123 -3.32 -14.53 12.67
N ILE A 124 -2.15 -14.53 13.32
CA ILE A 124 -2.01 -14.96 14.72
C ILE A 124 -2.80 -14.06 15.66
N GLU A 125 -2.60 -12.73 15.59
CA GLU A 125 -3.26 -11.81 16.53
C GLU A 125 -4.74 -11.62 16.20
N GLY A 126 -5.12 -11.70 14.92
CA GLY A 126 -6.51 -11.67 14.49
C GLY A 126 -7.29 -12.88 14.99
N LYS A 127 -6.73 -14.09 14.87
CA LYS A 127 -7.36 -15.32 15.36
C LYS A 127 -7.60 -15.28 16.87
N LYS A 128 -6.63 -14.81 17.66
CA LYS A 128 -6.79 -14.66 19.11
C LYS A 128 -7.94 -13.71 19.48
N LEU A 129 -8.00 -12.54 18.85
CA LEU A 129 -9.06 -11.56 19.11
C LEU A 129 -10.43 -12.06 18.68
N ILE A 130 -10.56 -12.50 17.42
CA ILE A 130 -11.86 -12.86 16.84
C ILE A 130 -12.39 -14.15 17.45
N SER A 131 -11.54 -15.12 17.80
CA SER A 131 -11.99 -16.34 18.50
C SER A 131 -12.69 -16.03 19.82
N ALA A 132 -12.19 -15.05 20.57
CA ALA A 132 -12.81 -14.58 21.80
C ALA A 132 -14.11 -13.80 21.53
N LEU A 133 -14.07 -12.81 20.62
CA LEU A 133 -15.23 -11.96 20.29
C LEU A 133 -16.40 -12.78 19.74
N GLU A 134 -16.11 -13.66 18.79
CA GLU A 134 -17.10 -14.44 18.07
C GLU A 134 -17.27 -15.85 18.64
N SER A 135 -16.69 -16.15 19.80
CA SER A 135 -16.73 -17.46 20.50
C SER A 135 -16.65 -18.64 19.53
N VAL A 136 -15.58 -18.66 18.75
CA VAL A 136 -15.28 -19.62 17.68
C VAL A 136 -13.85 -20.14 17.86
N TYR A 137 -13.57 -21.39 17.49
CA TYR A 137 -12.22 -21.91 17.62
C TYR A 137 -11.27 -21.27 16.60
N GLU A 138 -10.03 -20.96 17.01
CA GLU A 138 -9.03 -20.31 16.14
C GLU A 138 -8.76 -21.09 14.84
N ASN A 139 -8.83 -22.42 14.88
CA ASN A 139 -8.63 -23.27 13.70
C ASN A 139 -9.81 -23.26 12.72
N GLN A 140 -10.96 -22.70 13.10
CA GLN A 140 -12.09 -22.47 12.20
C GLN A 140 -12.02 -21.11 11.50
N LEU A 141 -11.16 -20.21 11.98
CA LEU A 141 -11.03 -18.85 11.45
C LEU A 141 -10.13 -18.81 10.23
N ASN A 142 -10.57 -18.05 9.23
CA ASN A 142 -9.90 -17.86 7.96
C ASN A 142 -9.96 -16.38 7.56
N ILE A 143 -8.96 -15.93 6.82
CA ILE A 143 -8.89 -14.60 6.23
C ILE A 143 -9.16 -14.75 4.73
N ASP A 144 -10.07 -13.95 4.20
CA ASP A 144 -10.27 -13.75 2.77
C ASP A 144 -9.39 -12.57 2.32
N TYR A 145 -8.23 -12.87 1.74
CA TYR A 145 -7.21 -11.86 1.45
C TYR A 145 -7.64 -10.91 0.35
N GLY A 146 -8.40 -11.39 -0.63
CA GLY A 146 -8.98 -10.50 -1.63
C GLY A 146 -9.95 -9.49 -1.01
N ARG A 147 -10.73 -9.87 0.02
CA ARG A 147 -11.58 -8.92 0.76
C ARG A 147 -10.79 -8.02 1.70
N LEU A 148 -9.72 -8.52 2.31
CA LEU A 148 -8.78 -7.68 3.06
C LEU A 148 -8.22 -6.58 2.17
N LEU A 149 -7.67 -6.91 1.01
CA LEU A 149 -7.15 -5.92 0.05
C LEU A 149 -8.23 -4.92 -0.40
N LYS A 150 -9.46 -5.40 -0.69
CA LYS A 150 -10.59 -4.51 -1.03
C LYS A 150 -10.88 -3.50 0.10
N THR A 151 -10.82 -3.95 1.35
CA THR A 151 -11.05 -3.13 2.54
C THR A 151 -9.94 -2.08 2.70
N LEU A 152 -8.68 -2.49 2.57
CA LEU A 152 -7.52 -1.60 2.66
C LEU A 152 -7.50 -0.55 1.54
N LEU A 153 -7.83 -0.94 0.31
CA LEU A 153 -7.88 -0.01 -0.82
C LEU A 153 -9.03 0.98 -0.69
N ASN A 154 -10.21 0.54 -0.24
CA ASN A 154 -11.41 1.36 -0.11
C ASN A 154 -11.70 2.21 -1.38
N GLY A 155 -11.58 1.58 -2.55
CA GLY A 155 -11.79 2.23 -3.85
C GLY A 155 -10.63 3.09 -4.36
N ARG A 156 -9.53 3.23 -3.60
CA ARG A 156 -8.31 3.92 -4.04
C ARG A 156 -7.56 3.08 -5.07
N GLN A 157 -6.82 3.76 -5.95
CA GLN A 157 -6.00 3.12 -6.96
C GLN A 157 -4.70 2.59 -6.34
N ILE A 158 -4.32 1.39 -6.75
CA ILE A 158 -3.08 0.75 -6.32
C ILE A 158 -1.87 1.32 -7.09
N GLY A 159 -0.75 1.50 -6.40
CA GLY A 159 0.50 2.00 -6.97
C GLY A 159 1.40 0.90 -7.53
N ASP A 160 1.55 -0.19 -6.80
CA ASP A 160 2.28 -1.41 -7.20
C ASP A 160 1.58 -2.66 -6.68
N ASP A 161 2.03 -3.81 -7.17
CA ASP A 161 1.71 -5.15 -6.68
C ASP A 161 1.80 -5.23 -5.13
N PRO A 162 0.73 -5.66 -4.41
CA PRO A 162 0.80 -5.85 -2.97
C PRO A 162 1.88 -6.86 -2.58
N VAL A 163 2.57 -6.57 -1.48
CA VAL A 163 3.58 -7.47 -0.91
C VAL A 163 3.01 -8.15 0.33
N ILE A 164 3.01 -9.48 0.33
CA ILE A 164 2.56 -10.31 1.45
C ILE A 164 3.72 -11.19 1.90
N VAL A 165 4.11 -11.05 3.16
CA VAL A 165 5.24 -11.76 3.75
C VAL A 165 4.71 -12.61 4.90
N GLY A 166 5.08 -13.90 4.99
CA GLY A 166 4.65 -14.77 6.08
C GLY A 166 4.06 -16.10 5.63
N SER A 167 2.95 -16.51 6.24
CA SER A 167 2.15 -17.65 5.77
C SER A 167 1.61 -17.36 4.37
N ARG A 168 1.56 -18.36 3.49
CA ARG A 168 0.99 -18.19 2.15
C ARG A 168 -0.55 -18.17 2.22
N PRO A 169 -1.24 -17.20 1.58
CA PRO A 169 -2.69 -17.28 1.38
C PRO A 169 -3.12 -18.62 0.75
N PRO A 170 -4.26 -19.21 1.15
CA PRO A 170 -4.72 -20.49 0.60
C PRO A 170 -4.88 -20.45 -0.93
N PRO A 171 -4.62 -21.54 -1.68
CA PRO A 171 -4.72 -21.56 -3.14
C PRO A 171 -6.11 -21.21 -3.71
N ASN A 172 -7.16 -21.41 -2.93
CA ASN A 172 -8.55 -21.12 -3.29
C ASN A 172 -9.04 -19.74 -2.80
N ASP A 173 -8.16 -18.91 -2.24
CA ASP A 173 -8.50 -17.57 -1.76
C ASP A 173 -8.95 -16.64 -2.91
N SER A 174 -9.81 -15.67 -2.60
CA SER A 174 -10.32 -14.72 -3.59
C SER A 174 -9.24 -13.76 -4.13
N ILE A 175 -8.11 -13.61 -3.43
CA ILE A 175 -6.96 -12.79 -3.86
C ILE A 175 -6.44 -13.19 -5.23
N TRP A 176 -6.38 -14.49 -5.54
CA TRP A 176 -5.80 -14.99 -6.80
C TRP A 176 -6.63 -14.60 -8.02
N ARG A 177 -7.96 -14.54 -7.87
CA ARG A 177 -8.85 -14.05 -8.92
C ARG A 177 -8.84 -12.53 -9.01
N LYS A 178 -8.78 -11.84 -7.86
CA LYS A 178 -8.69 -10.38 -7.84
C LYS A 178 -7.41 -9.85 -8.48
N ILE A 179 -6.30 -10.56 -8.32
CA ILE A 179 -5.05 -10.31 -9.05
C ILE A 179 -5.31 -10.25 -10.56
N GLU A 180 -6.06 -11.20 -11.10
CA GLU A 180 -6.44 -11.21 -12.52
C GLU A 180 -7.38 -10.05 -12.87
N ASP A 181 -8.41 -9.80 -12.06
CA ASP A 181 -9.42 -8.77 -12.31
C ASP A 181 -8.87 -7.33 -12.25
N PHE A 182 -7.94 -7.06 -11.33
CA PHE A 182 -7.37 -5.73 -11.13
C PHE A 182 -6.05 -5.51 -11.87
N GLY A 183 -5.51 -6.53 -12.51
CA GLY A 183 -4.29 -6.44 -13.33
C GLY A 183 -3.00 -6.19 -12.53
N TYR A 184 -3.00 -6.43 -11.22
CA TYR A 184 -1.80 -6.41 -10.37
C TYR A 184 -1.41 -7.83 -9.98
N ARG A 185 -0.12 -8.09 -9.75
CA ARG A 185 0.36 -9.35 -9.15
C ARG A 185 0.47 -9.19 -7.64
N VAL A 186 0.67 -10.29 -6.93
CA VAL A 186 0.99 -10.27 -5.49
C VAL A 186 2.28 -11.03 -5.27
N SER A 187 3.25 -10.36 -4.65
CA SER A 187 4.51 -10.96 -4.24
C SER A 187 4.32 -11.64 -2.89
N VAL A 188 4.45 -12.98 -2.85
CA VAL A 188 4.32 -13.76 -1.63
C VAL A 188 5.64 -14.40 -1.26
N PHE A 189 6.14 -14.06 -0.06
CA PHE A 189 7.37 -14.60 0.52
C PHE A 189 7.02 -15.54 1.68
N ASP A 190 7.33 -16.82 1.51
CA ASP A 190 6.90 -17.88 2.44
C ASP A 190 7.89 -18.07 3.59
N LYS A 191 7.38 -18.27 4.81
CA LYS A 191 8.18 -18.77 5.94
C LYS A 191 8.51 -20.25 5.73
N ASN A 192 9.77 -20.57 5.42
CA ASN A 192 10.26 -21.94 5.49
C ASN A 192 10.59 -22.32 6.94
N TYR A 193 10.11 -23.48 7.39
CA TYR A 193 10.35 -24.04 8.75
C TYR A 193 11.83 -24.27 9.10
N ALA A 194 12.73 -24.17 8.12
CA ALA A 194 14.16 -24.35 8.29
C ALA A 194 14.90 -23.01 8.22
N PHE A 195 15.22 -22.45 9.39
CA PHE A 195 16.31 -21.48 9.63
C PHE A 195 16.27 -20.08 8.96
N GLN A 196 15.24 -19.72 8.20
CA GLN A 196 15.14 -18.39 7.52
C GLN A 196 14.15 -17.40 8.16
N GLU A 197 13.77 -17.60 9.42
CA GLU A 197 12.78 -16.76 10.11
C GLU A 197 13.15 -15.26 10.07
N LYS A 198 14.45 -14.94 10.26
CA LYS A 198 14.98 -13.57 10.22
C LYS A 198 15.13 -12.96 8.81
N GLU A 199 15.21 -13.78 7.76
CA GLU A 199 15.37 -13.27 6.39
C GLU A 199 14.01 -12.80 5.84
N VAL A 200 12.95 -13.57 6.13
CA VAL A 200 11.58 -13.26 5.72
C VAL A 200 11.03 -12.04 6.48
N ASP A 201 11.28 -11.92 7.78
CA ASP A 201 10.80 -10.76 8.56
C ASP A 201 11.44 -9.42 8.10
N ASN A 202 12.67 -9.45 7.55
CA ASN A 202 13.31 -8.26 6.98
C ASN A 202 12.76 -7.89 5.59
N GLU A 203 12.21 -8.85 4.85
CA GLU A 203 11.76 -8.66 3.47
C GLU A 203 10.69 -7.57 3.36
N LEU A 204 9.74 -7.53 4.30
CA LEU A 204 8.69 -6.51 4.27
C LEU A 204 9.25 -5.10 4.45
N GLY A 205 10.23 -4.94 5.34
CA GLY A 205 10.92 -3.66 5.55
C GLY A 205 11.81 -3.24 4.36
N LEU A 206 12.40 -4.21 3.65
CA LEU A 206 13.15 -4.00 2.42
C LEU A 206 12.21 -3.59 1.28
N SER A 207 11.11 -4.31 1.08
CA SER A 207 10.08 -3.99 0.09
C SER A 207 9.52 -2.57 0.27
N ILE A 208 9.27 -2.14 1.52
CA ILE A 208 8.90 -0.74 1.82
C ILE A 208 10.01 0.22 1.38
N SER A 209 11.27 -0.11 1.69
CA SER A 209 12.42 0.72 1.34
C SER A 209 12.64 0.82 -0.18
N ASP A 210 12.35 -0.24 -0.92
CA ASP A 210 12.43 -0.28 -2.39
C ASP A 210 11.33 0.60 -3.00
N ALA A 211 10.09 0.47 -2.55
CA ALA A 211 9.00 1.34 -3.00
C ALA A 211 9.32 2.84 -2.78
N ILE A 212 9.89 3.19 -1.63
CA ILE A 212 10.30 4.57 -1.32
C ILE A 212 11.47 5.06 -2.21
N GLN A 213 12.30 4.15 -2.73
CA GLN A 213 13.44 4.49 -3.60
C GLN A 213 13.04 4.54 -5.08
N GLU A 214 12.20 3.62 -5.53
CA GLU A 214 11.79 3.48 -6.93
C GLU A 214 10.77 4.56 -7.32
N HIS A 215 9.87 4.93 -6.41
CA HIS A 215 8.86 5.95 -6.66
C HIS A 215 9.36 7.35 -6.36
N LYS A 216 9.64 8.10 -7.43
CA LYS A 216 10.11 9.49 -7.36
C LYS A 216 9.09 10.49 -6.79
N ARG A 217 7.81 10.12 -6.75
CA ARG A 217 6.75 10.90 -6.09
C ARG A 217 6.17 10.05 -4.97
N PRO A 218 5.94 10.62 -3.78
CA PRO A 218 5.39 9.87 -2.67
C PRO A 218 3.96 9.38 -2.99
N GLY A 219 3.62 8.19 -2.52
CA GLY A 219 2.26 7.68 -2.49
C GLY A 219 1.75 7.55 -1.05
N ILE A 220 0.89 6.56 -0.84
CA ILE A 220 0.38 6.13 0.45
C ILE A 220 0.94 4.74 0.74
N ILE A 221 1.74 4.60 1.79
CA ILE A 221 2.14 3.29 2.32
C ILE A 221 1.06 2.81 3.27
N VAL A 222 0.52 1.62 3.00
CA VAL A 222 -0.37 0.87 3.90
C VAL A 222 0.41 -0.31 4.45
N LEU A 223 0.86 -0.19 5.71
CA LEU A 223 1.45 -1.29 6.47
C LEU A 223 0.35 -2.03 7.22
N VAL A 224 0.28 -3.35 7.04
CA VAL A 224 -0.63 -4.23 7.77
C VAL A 224 0.16 -5.13 8.71
N ALA A 225 0.63 -4.53 9.82
CA ALA A 225 1.43 -5.18 10.85
C ALA A 225 1.44 -4.36 12.16
N GLY A 226 1.72 -5.03 13.28
CA GLY A 226 1.80 -4.42 14.61
C GLY A 226 3.21 -4.31 15.19
N ASP A 227 4.21 -4.91 14.55
CA ASP A 227 5.57 -4.98 15.07
C ASP A 227 6.29 -3.62 15.01
N GLY A 228 6.93 -3.23 16.13
CA GLY A 228 7.72 -2.01 16.24
C GLY A 228 9.00 -1.99 15.41
N ASP A 229 9.40 -3.12 14.82
CA ASP A 229 10.60 -3.25 14.02
C ASP A 229 10.46 -2.65 12.62
N TYR A 230 9.23 -2.40 12.15
CA TYR A 230 8.97 -1.62 10.94
C TYR A 230 9.19 -0.11 11.12
N ARG A 231 9.31 0.39 12.37
CA ARG A 231 9.46 1.82 12.68
C ARG A 231 10.54 2.52 11.83
N PRO A 232 11.77 2.00 11.65
CA PRO A 232 12.80 2.67 10.86
C PRO A 232 12.41 2.88 9.39
N ALA A 233 11.72 1.90 8.77
CA ALA A 233 11.25 2.02 7.40
C ALA A 233 10.15 3.09 7.28
N LEU A 234 9.20 3.10 8.21
CA LEU A 234 8.13 4.12 8.24
C LEU A 234 8.66 5.53 8.53
N THR A 235 9.67 5.67 9.39
CA THR A 235 10.34 6.96 9.61
C THR A 235 10.98 7.48 8.32
N ARG A 236 11.60 6.61 7.52
CA ARG A 236 12.17 6.98 6.21
C ARG A 236 11.07 7.40 5.22
N ALA A 237 9.94 6.70 5.22
CA ALA A 237 8.78 7.05 4.39
C ALA A 237 8.28 8.46 4.70
N LEU A 238 8.02 8.76 5.98
CA LEU A 238 7.56 10.05 6.46
C LEU A 238 8.54 11.18 6.08
N LEU A 239 9.85 10.97 6.26
CA LEU A 239 10.89 11.94 5.90
C LEU A 239 10.95 12.23 4.39
N ARG A 240 10.41 11.33 3.57
CA ARG A 240 10.27 11.48 2.10
C ARG A 240 8.85 11.85 1.68
N ASP A 241 8.07 12.43 2.61
CA ASP A 241 6.72 12.97 2.41
C ASP A 241 5.68 11.91 1.97
N TRP A 242 5.92 10.63 2.24
CA TRP A 242 4.90 9.59 2.09
C TRP A 242 3.83 9.70 3.17
N ILE A 243 2.57 9.50 2.78
CA ILE A 243 1.51 9.26 3.76
C ILE A 243 1.68 7.82 4.25
N VAL A 244 1.74 7.64 5.57
CA VAL A 244 1.87 6.31 6.17
C VAL A 244 0.60 5.96 6.94
N GLU A 245 -0.03 4.87 6.52
CA GLU A 245 -1.20 4.25 7.09
C GLU A 245 -0.81 2.91 7.72
N ILE A 246 -1.09 2.73 9.01
CA ILE A 246 -0.86 1.48 9.73
C ILE A 246 -2.22 0.86 10.05
N TRP A 247 -2.49 -0.32 9.51
CA TRP A 247 -3.70 -1.10 9.73
C TRP A 247 -3.38 -2.32 10.58
N PHE A 248 -3.82 -2.34 11.84
CA PHE A 248 -3.58 -3.51 12.70
C PHE A 248 -4.61 -3.67 13.81
N TRP A 249 -4.51 -4.77 14.56
CA TRP A 249 -5.31 -5.04 15.75
C TRP A 249 -4.89 -4.15 16.92
N ASP A 250 -5.81 -3.43 17.56
CA ASP A 250 -5.45 -2.46 18.61
C ASP A 250 -4.71 -3.11 19.78
N HIS A 251 -5.17 -4.30 20.20
CA HIS A 251 -4.65 -5.03 21.35
C HIS A 251 -3.19 -5.49 21.20
N ALA A 252 -2.71 -5.66 19.95
CA ALA A 252 -1.39 -6.22 19.65
C ALA A 252 -0.46 -5.22 18.97
N MET A 253 -0.89 -3.97 18.74
CA MET A 253 -0.05 -2.96 18.10
C MET A 253 1.00 -2.38 19.06
N SER A 254 2.27 -2.41 18.63
CA SER A 254 3.38 -1.83 19.38
C SER A 254 3.24 -0.31 19.55
N GLN A 255 3.54 0.18 20.77
CA GLN A 255 3.60 1.62 21.04
C GLN A 255 4.65 2.34 20.17
N ARG A 256 5.68 1.62 19.71
CA ARG A 256 6.71 2.14 18.78
C ARG A 256 6.13 2.52 17.41
N LEU A 257 4.98 1.97 17.02
CA LEU A 257 4.26 2.31 15.79
C LEU A 257 3.16 3.34 16.01
N LYS A 258 2.50 3.32 17.17
CA LYS A 258 1.46 4.30 17.55
C LYS A 258 2.03 5.72 17.60
N TRP A 259 3.28 5.86 18.04
CA TRP A 259 3.96 7.15 18.20
C TRP A 259 5.34 7.13 17.54
N ILE A 260 5.39 7.43 16.24
CA ILE A 260 6.66 7.60 15.55
C ILE A 260 7.12 9.06 15.73
N ASN A 261 8.08 9.27 16.63
CA ASN A 261 8.72 10.56 16.79
C ASN A 261 9.78 10.76 15.70
N VAL A 262 9.51 11.66 14.74
CA VAL A 262 10.50 12.07 13.73
C VAL A 262 11.24 13.30 14.27
N PRO A 263 12.57 13.19 14.54
CA PRO A 263 13.34 14.32 15.08
C PRO A 263 13.18 15.57 14.22
N TYR A 264 12.88 16.70 14.86
CA TYR A 264 12.72 18.02 14.23
C TYR A 264 11.55 18.14 13.23
N ARG A 265 10.68 17.12 13.11
CA ARG A 265 9.51 17.09 12.22
C ARG A 265 8.30 16.43 12.90
N SER A 266 7.84 17.02 14.01
CA SER A 266 6.68 16.52 14.78
C SER A 266 5.34 16.63 14.03
N ASP A 267 5.31 17.37 12.92
CA ASP A 267 4.21 17.44 11.97
C ASP A 267 4.01 16.14 11.18
N LEU A 268 5.06 15.31 11.06
CA LEU A 268 5.01 14.04 10.36
C LEU A 268 4.50 12.94 11.30
N GLN A 269 3.29 12.45 11.04
CA GLN A 269 2.65 11.41 11.84
C GLN A 269 2.08 10.31 10.96
N THR A 270 2.07 9.10 11.50
CA THR A 270 1.35 7.96 10.91
C THR A 270 -0.15 8.09 11.18
N ARG A 271 -0.96 7.48 10.32
CA ARG A 271 -2.39 7.31 10.53
C ARG A 271 -2.63 5.88 10.95
N VAL A 272 -3.25 5.68 12.10
CA VAL A 272 -3.57 4.35 12.62
C VAL A 272 -5.04 4.03 12.36
N MET A 273 -5.29 2.89 11.73
CA MET A 273 -6.61 2.34 11.50
C MET A 273 -6.68 0.97 12.16
N TYR A 274 -7.76 0.71 12.90
CA TYR A 274 -7.91 -0.53 13.63
C TYR A 274 -8.73 -1.54 12.86
N LEU A 275 -8.13 -2.72 12.60
CA LEU A 275 -8.80 -3.82 11.90
C LEU A 275 -10.00 -4.36 12.68
N ASP A 276 -10.04 -4.12 14.00
CA ASP A 276 -11.12 -4.44 14.94
C ASP A 276 -12.50 -3.96 14.44
N SER A 277 -12.57 -2.84 13.72
CA SER A 277 -13.83 -2.30 13.19
C SER A 277 -14.24 -2.88 11.83
N TYR A 278 -13.36 -3.66 11.19
CA TYR A 278 -13.54 -4.10 9.81
C TYR A 278 -13.51 -5.62 9.64
N TYR A 279 -13.16 -6.40 10.68
CA TYR A 279 -12.91 -7.83 10.55
C TYR A 279 -14.08 -8.62 9.92
N THR A 280 -15.33 -8.20 10.13
CA THR A 280 -16.53 -8.85 9.52
C THR A 280 -16.51 -8.81 7.99
N HIS A 281 -15.73 -7.92 7.37
CA HIS A 281 -15.61 -7.82 5.92
C HIS A 281 -14.64 -8.85 5.31
N PHE A 282 -13.69 -9.39 6.09
CA PHE A 282 -12.60 -10.20 5.56
C PHE A 282 -12.21 -11.41 6.41
N ILE A 283 -12.69 -11.55 7.65
CA ILE A 283 -12.51 -12.75 8.49
C ILE A 283 -13.83 -13.54 8.52
N TYR A 284 -13.72 -14.85 8.41
CA TYR A 284 -14.85 -15.76 8.53
C TYR A 284 -14.50 -17.05 9.25
N ALA A 285 -15.53 -17.71 9.75
CA ALA A 285 -15.45 -19.04 10.33
C ALA A 285 -15.99 -20.10 9.36
N CYS A 286 -15.23 -21.19 9.19
CA CYS A 286 -15.66 -22.39 8.50
C CYS A 286 -15.63 -23.59 9.45
N GLY A 287 -16.77 -24.24 9.62
CA GLY A 287 -16.90 -25.46 10.42
C GLY A 287 -18.11 -25.42 11.34
N ARG A 288 -18.35 -26.54 12.02
CA ARG A 288 -19.53 -26.72 12.88
C ARG A 288 -19.52 -25.74 14.05
N GLU A 289 -20.67 -25.11 14.29
CA GLU A 289 -20.95 -24.34 15.52
C GLU A 289 -21.30 -25.31 16.66
N ASN A 290 -20.37 -25.49 17.60
CA ASN A 290 -20.47 -26.52 18.65
C ASN A 290 -21.10 -26.01 19.96
N ALA A 291 -21.29 -24.70 20.13
CA ALA A 291 -21.92 -24.13 21.32
C ALA A 291 -23.45 -24.09 21.22
N TRP A 292 -24.02 -24.47 20.07
CA TRP A 292 -25.46 -24.56 19.82
C TRP A 292 -26.20 -23.25 20.11
N ARG A 293 -25.54 -22.11 19.95
CA ARG A 293 -26.09 -20.79 20.24
C ARG A 293 -26.63 -20.10 18.99
N LYS A 294 -26.10 -20.45 17.82
CA LYS A 294 -26.50 -19.84 16.56
C LYS A 294 -27.67 -20.58 15.92
N LYS A 295 -28.57 -19.84 15.29
CA LYS A 295 -29.56 -20.37 14.34
C LYS A 295 -28.83 -20.71 13.05
N TYR A 296 -29.36 -21.67 12.29
CA TYR A 296 -28.79 -21.95 10.98
C TYR A 296 -29.85 -22.03 9.88
N LEU A 297 -29.43 -21.62 8.69
CA LEU A 297 -30.13 -21.88 7.44
C LEU A 297 -29.42 -23.05 6.76
N GLU A 298 -30.12 -24.16 6.62
CA GLU A 298 -29.65 -25.29 5.82
C GLU A 298 -30.15 -25.14 4.40
N ILE A 299 -29.20 -25.28 3.48
CA ILE A 299 -29.38 -25.12 2.05
C ILE A 299 -28.94 -26.43 1.41
N ASN A 300 -29.87 -27.11 0.74
CA ASN A 300 -29.65 -28.41 0.11
C ASN A 300 -29.81 -28.33 -1.41
N GLY A 301 -29.06 -29.15 -2.14
CA GLY A 301 -29.22 -29.38 -3.57
C GLY A 301 -27.93 -29.25 -4.40
N ASP A 302 -28.00 -29.56 -5.69
CA ASP A 302 -26.80 -29.57 -6.55
C ASP A 302 -26.15 -28.19 -6.69
N ALA A 303 -26.95 -27.12 -6.56
CA ALA A 303 -26.49 -25.73 -6.66
C ALA A 303 -25.52 -25.31 -5.54
N VAL A 304 -25.55 -25.94 -4.37
CA VAL A 304 -24.61 -25.64 -3.26
C VAL A 304 -23.27 -26.35 -3.40
N GLY A 305 -23.13 -27.30 -4.33
CA GLY A 305 -21.86 -27.98 -4.62
C GLY A 305 -20.72 -27.01 -4.95
N THR A 306 -21.03 -25.90 -5.61
CA THR A 306 -20.07 -24.86 -6.01
C THR A 306 -19.90 -23.72 -5.01
N TRP A 307 -20.73 -23.66 -3.96
CA TRP A 307 -20.65 -22.58 -2.97
C TRP A 307 -19.40 -22.70 -2.10
N GLY A 308 -18.74 -21.56 -1.87
CA GLY A 308 -17.61 -21.40 -0.96
C GLY A 308 -17.71 -20.10 -0.16
N ASN A 309 -16.56 -19.63 0.33
CA ASN A 309 -16.46 -18.41 1.13
C ASN A 309 -16.95 -17.18 0.37
N GLU A 310 -16.60 -17.02 -0.91
CA GLU A 310 -16.83 -15.77 -1.63
C GLU A 310 -18.30 -15.39 -1.77
N GLN A 311 -19.14 -16.35 -2.21
CA GLN A 311 -20.59 -16.13 -2.41
C GLN A 311 -21.28 -15.77 -1.10
N VAL A 312 -20.83 -16.41 -0.01
CA VAL A 312 -21.48 -16.31 1.30
C VAL A 312 -21.01 -15.06 2.05
N MET A 313 -19.72 -14.78 1.99
CA MET A 313 -19.12 -13.58 2.57
C MET A 313 -19.72 -12.27 2.01
N GLU A 314 -20.25 -12.26 0.79
CA GLU A 314 -20.86 -11.05 0.23
C GLU A 314 -22.12 -10.66 0.99
N PHE A 315 -22.98 -11.63 1.28
CA PHE A 315 -24.17 -11.42 2.09
C PHE A 315 -23.78 -10.91 3.49
N TYR A 316 -22.91 -11.64 4.19
CA TYR A 316 -22.53 -11.31 5.56
C TYR A 316 -21.86 -9.93 5.66
N ALA A 317 -20.94 -9.60 4.75
CA ALA A 317 -20.27 -8.30 4.75
C ALA A 317 -21.27 -7.15 4.50
N ASN A 318 -22.20 -7.30 3.54
CA ASN A 318 -23.20 -6.27 3.26
C ASN A 318 -24.22 -6.09 4.40
N SER A 319 -24.44 -7.12 5.20
CA SER A 319 -25.28 -7.08 6.40
C SER A 319 -24.51 -6.71 7.68
N ASN A 320 -23.20 -6.41 7.59
CA ASN A 320 -22.31 -6.14 8.72
C ASN A 320 -22.36 -7.23 9.81
N MET A 321 -22.35 -8.49 9.39
CA MET A 321 -22.44 -9.67 10.26
C MET A 321 -21.18 -10.52 10.15
N PHE A 322 -20.80 -11.19 11.24
CA PHE A 322 -19.72 -12.15 11.20
C PHE A 322 -20.12 -13.39 10.39
N CYS A 323 -19.36 -13.69 9.34
CA CYS A 323 -19.61 -14.81 8.45
C CYS A 323 -19.17 -16.12 9.13
N TRP A 324 -20.14 -17.01 9.36
CA TRP A 324 -19.87 -18.36 9.81
C TRP A 324 -20.72 -19.34 9.02
N TRP A 325 -20.05 -20.29 8.37
CA TRP A 325 -20.72 -21.36 7.62
C TRP A 325 -20.06 -22.73 7.83
N ASN A 326 -20.74 -23.79 7.40
CA ASN A 326 -20.22 -25.15 7.39
C ASN A 326 -20.71 -25.92 6.15
N LYS A 327 -19.85 -26.75 5.56
CA LYS A 327 -20.17 -27.61 4.40
C LYS A 327 -19.59 -29.00 4.61
N PRO A 328 -20.24 -29.87 5.40
CA PRO A 328 -19.64 -31.11 5.88
C PRO A 328 -19.51 -32.21 4.80
N ASP A 329 -20.40 -32.24 3.81
CA ASP A 329 -20.53 -33.36 2.86
C ASP A 329 -20.57 -32.92 1.38
N GLY A 330 -20.36 -31.63 1.12
CA GLY A 330 -20.39 -31.05 -0.22
C GLY A 330 -21.80 -30.86 -0.81
N ARG A 331 -22.85 -31.40 -0.17
CA ARG A 331 -24.25 -31.38 -0.66
C ARG A 331 -25.17 -30.50 0.19
N SER A 332 -24.82 -30.31 1.45
CA SER A 332 -25.50 -29.44 2.40
C SER A 332 -24.61 -28.28 2.79
N PHE A 333 -25.19 -27.08 2.79
CA PHE A 333 -24.53 -25.85 3.19
C PHE A 333 -25.28 -25.21 4.36
N TYR A 334 -24.56 -24.93 5.44
CA TYR A 334 -25.11 -24.35 6.67
C TYR A 334 -24.57 -22.93 6.83
N MET A 335 -25.47 -21.95 6.92
CA MET A 335 -25.14 -20.56 7.29
C MET A 335 -25.61 -20.30 8.72
N TYR A 336 -24.76 -19.72 9.58
CA TYR A 336 -25.08 -19.47 10.99
C TYR A 336 -25.41 -18.00 11.29
N PHE A 337 -26.32 -17.77 12.25
CA PHE A 337 -26.90 -16.46 12.59
C PHE A 337 -27.18 -16.34 14.10
N ASP A 338 -27.03 -15.15 14.68
CA ASP A 338 -27.27 -14.93 16.11
C ASP A 338 -28.75 -14.88 16.46
N ASN A 339 -29.57 -14.35 15.54
CA ASN A 339 -30.98 -14.12 15.82
C ASN A 339 -31.89 -14.51 14.64
N LEU A 340 -33.21 -14.43 14.87
CA LEU A 340 -34.21 -14.87 13.89
C LEU A 340 -34.35 -13.88 12.72
N GLU A 341 -34.06 -12.61 12.95
CA GLU A 341 -34.18 -11.56 11.94
C GLU A 341 -33.10 -11.73 10.87
N GLN A 342 -31.83 -11.86 11.30
CA GLN A 342 -30.70 -12.22 10.44
C GLN A 342 -30.98 -13.48 9.60
N TRP A 343 -31.54 -14.52 10.25
CA TRP A 343 -31.91 -15.76 9.55
C TRP A 343 -32.98 -15.54 8.48
N LYS A 344 -33.99 -14.69 8.76
CA LYS A 344 -35.06 -14.37 7.79
C LYS A 344 -34.50 -13.59 6.61
N GLU A 345 -33.63 -12.61 6.87
CA GLU A 345 -32.94 -11.83 5.83
C GLU A 345 -32.12 -12.73 4.93
N ALA A 346 -31.30 -13.61 5.50
CA ALA A 346 -30.52 -14.58 4.76
C ALA A 346 -31.39 -15.49 3.89
N LYS A 347 -32.51 -16.00 4.44
CA LYS A 347 -33.46 -16.82 3.68
C LYS A 347 -34.04 -16.07 2.49
N CYS A 348 -34.42 -14.80 2.66
CA CYS A 348 -34.92 -13.96 1.57
C CYS A 348 -33.84 -13.71 0.51
N TRP A 349 -32.61 -13.43 0.94
CA TRP A 349 -31.47 -13.22 0.05
C TRP A 349 -31.15 -14.47 -0.78
N VAL A 350 -31.05 -15.65 -0.14
CA VAL A 350 -30.78 -16.91 -0.83
C VAL A 350 -31.84 -17.20 -1.89
N LYS A 351 -33.13 -17.06 -1.55
CA LYS A 351 -34.22 -17.26 -2.52
C LYS A 351 -34.16 -16.31 -3.72
N LYS A 352 -33.73 -15.07 -3.49
CA LYS A 352 -33.61 -14.05 -4.53
C LYS A 352 -32.44 -14.32 -5.47
N MET A 353 -31.27 -14.61 -4.90
CA MET A 353 -30.02 -14.78 -5.66
C MET A 353 -29.90 -16.17 -6.29
N TYR A 354 -30.52 -17.18 -5.67
CA TYR A 354 -30.40 -18.59 -6.06
C TYR A 354 -31.79 -19.24 -6.12
N PRO A 355 -32.62 -18.91 -7.12
CA PRO A 355 -33.98 -19.42 -7.23
C PRO A 355 -34.06 -20.95 -7.41
N GLY A 356 -32.96 -21.61 -7.81
CA GLY A 356 -32.84 -23.06 -7.91
C GLY A 356 -32.68 -23.79 -6.57
N VAL A 357 -32.54 -23.06 -5.45
CA VAL A 357 -32.52 -23.64 -4.10
C VAL A 357 -33.96 -23.91 -3.65
N LEU A 358 -34.38 -25.17 -3.73
CA LEU A 358 -35.76 -25.59 -3.47
C LEU A 358 -36.04 -25.84 -1.98
N GLU A 359 -35.04 -26.32 -1.23
CA GLU A 359 -35.18 -26.65 0.18
C GLU A 359 -34.36 -25.71 1.07
N LEU A 360 -35.08 -24.99 1.94
CA LEU A 360 -34.51 -24.11 2.95
C LEU A 360 -35.09 -24.48 4.31
N GLN A 361 -34.38 -25.33 5.04
CA GLN A 361 -34.81 -25.79 6.35
C GLN A 361 -34.35 -24.83 7.44
N LYS A 362 -35.25 -24.55 8.39
CA LYS A 362 -34.91 -23.82 9.60
C LYS A 362 -34.52 -24.82 10.67
N GLY A 363 -33.25 -24.82 11.06
CA GLY A 363 -32.84 -25.45 12.29
C GLY A 363 -33.14 -24.58 13.52
N LYS A 364 -33.79 -25.16 14.52
CA LYS A 364 -33.67 -24.72 15.92
C LYS A 364 -33.12 -25.94 16.65
N TYR A 365 -31.80 -25.99 16.85
CA TYR A 365 -31.11 -27.17 17.38
C TYR A 365 -31.31 -28.44 16.52
N TYR A 366 -30.37 -29.36 16.63
CA TYR A 366 -30.51 -30.71 16.14
C TYR A 366 -31.38 -31.47 17.16
N GLN A 367 -32.68 -31.56 16.92
CA GLN A 367 -33.54 -32.55 17.59
C GLN A 367 -34.23 -33.40 16.51
N SER A 368 -33.54 -34.45 16.10
CA SER A 368 -34.06 -35.77 15.70
C SER A 368 -32.79 -36.62 15.50
N LEU A 369 -32.56 -37.76 16.13
CA LEU A 369 -33.42 -38.91 16.35
C LEU A 369 -32.96 -39.67 17.60
N LEU A 370 -33.73 -39.63 18.69
CA LEU A 370 -33.87 -40.75 19.62
C LEU A 370 -35.30 -40.68 20.17
N PHE A 371 -36.13 -41.60 19.68
CA PHE A 371 -37.50 -41.93 20.11
C PHE A 371 -38.61 -40.90 19.90
N SER A 372 -39.33 -41.02 18.78
CA SER A 372 -40.78 -41.34 18.78
C SER A 372 -41.14 -42.04 17.47
#